data_AF-A0A2S6R906-F1
#
_entry.id   AF-A0A2S6R906-F1
#
_cell.length_a   1.000
_cell.length_b   1.000
_cell.length_c   1.000
_cell.angle_alpha   90.00
_cell.angle_beta   90.00
_cell.angle_gamma   90.00
#
_symmetry.space_group_name_H-M   'P 1'
#
loop_
_entity.id
_entity.type
_entity.pdbx_description
1 polymer ?
#
loop_
_entity_poly.entity_id
_entity_poly.type
_entity_poly.pdbx_seq_one_letter_code
_entity_poly.pdbx_strand_id
1 'polypeptide(L)'
;TLSGEYYRSIKQKNNYHYVFDYWKWDEKEIEKTLINDYDWETSKDTKTSWRIGDGTAAFYNYIYYTIAGFTEHDTFRSNQIREGEISRAEALKLVEENNLPRYESLAQYFDLIGIEFDKAIKIINNVPKLWHQNPRY
;
A
#
# COMPACT_ATOMS: atom_id res chain seq x y z
N THR A 1 24.44 -12.28 7.05
CA THR A 1 25.89 -12.25 7.35
C THR A 1 26.54 -11.21 6.45
N LEU A 2 27.70 -10.68 6.83
CA LEU A 2 28.46 -9.71 6.00
C LEU A 2 28.76 -10.27 4.58
N SER A 3 29.03 -11.58 4.50
CA SER A 3 29.21 -12.28 3.23
C SER A 3 27.96 -12.18 2.34
N GLY A 4 26.76 -12.43 2.88
CA GLY A 4 25.51 -12.33 2.13
C GLY A 4 25.26 -10.95 1.52
N GLU A 5 25.52 -9.88 2.29
CA GLU A 5 25.34 -8.50 1.83
C GLU A 5 26.33 -8.13 0.72
N TYR A 6 27.58 -8.57 0.83
CA TYR A 6 28.57 -8.38 -0.24
C TYR A 6 28.10 -8.99 -1.57
N TYR A 7 27.59 -10.24 -1.55
CA TYR A 7 27.12 -10.90 -2.77
C TYR A 7 25.83 -10.31 -3.34
N ARG A 8 24.95 -9.72 -2.51
CA ARG A 8 23.68 -9.13 -2.96
C ARG A 8 23.85 -7.74 -3.55
N SER A 9 24.68 -6.91 -2.92
CA SER A 9 24.67 -5.45 -3.11
C SER A 9 25.99 -4.89 -3.66
N ILE A 10 27.13 -5.56 -3.44
CA ILE A 10 28.45 -5.03 -3.79
C ILE A 10 29.06 -5.76 -5.00
N LYS A 11 28.98 -7.09 -5.02
CA LYS A 11 29.55 -7.89 -6.10
C LYS A 11 28.79 -7.61 -7.39
N GLN A 12 29.50 -7.10 -8.39
CA GLN A 12 28.97 -6.95 -9.74
C GLN A 12 28.48 -8.30 -10.27
N LYS A 13 27.22 -8.34 -10.73
CA LYS A 13 26.59 -9.54 -11.26
C LYS A 13 26.62 -9.46 -12.79
N ASN A 14 27.44 -10.30 -13.41
CA ASN A 14 27.52 -10.39 -14.87
C ASN A 14 26.45 -11.36 -15.38
N ASN A 15 25.82 -11.06 -16.53
CA ASN A 15 24.75 -11.87 -17.14
C ASN A 15 23.57 -12.13 -16.17
N TYR A 16 23.32 -11.18 -15.29
CA TYR A 16 22.27 -11.29 -14.29
C TYR A 16 21.03 -10.59 -14.82
N HIS A 17 20.07 -11.40 -15.23
CA HIS A 17 18.81 -10.96 -15.80
C HIS A 17 17.67 -11.37 -14.88
N TYR A 18 16.75 -10.44 -14.64
CA TYR A 18 15.50 -10.71 -13.97
C TYR A 18 14.37 -10.87 -14.99
N VAL A 19 13.34 -11.63 -14.63
CA VAL A 19 12.15 -11.77 -15.48
C VAL A 19 11.53 -10.41 -15.81
N PHE A 20 11.57 -9.48 -14.86
CA PHE A 20 11.01 -8.13 -15.00
C PHE A 20 11.86 -7.17 -15.84
N ASP A 21 13.06 -7.59 -16.27
CA ASP A 21 13.81 -6.86 -17.30
C ASP A 21 13.14 -6.98 -18.68
N TYR A 22 12.33 -8.03 -18.86
CA TYR A 22 11.68 -8.36 -20.14
C TYR A 22 10.15 -8.41 -20.05
N TRP A 23 9.62 -8.62 -18.85
CA TRP A 23 8.19 -8.67 -18.61
C TRP A 23 7.77 -7.49 -17.75
N LYS A 24 7.05 -6.55 -18.37
CA LYS A 24 6.46 -5.42 -17.66
C LYS A 24 5.37 -5.88 -16.70
N TRP A 25 5.29 -5.20 -15.57
CA TRP A 25 4.19 -5.38 -14.65
C TRP A 25 2.99 -4.55 -15.12
N ASP A 26 1.83 -5.18 -15.35
CA ASP A 26 0.57 -4.52 -15.73
C ASP A 26 -0.54 -4.91 -14.74
N GLU A 27 -1.03 -3.94 -13.97
CA GLU A 27 -2.08 -4.16 -12.96
C GLU A 27 -3.33 -4.78 -13.56
N LYS A 28 -3.76 -4.32 -14.74
CA LYS A 28 -5.01 -4.71 -15.36
C LYS A 28 -4.92 -6.13 -15.88
N GLU A 29 -3.79 -6.51 -16.48
CA GLU A 29 -3.55 -7.89 -16.91
C GLU A 29 -3.55 -8.84 -15.71
N ILE A 30 -2.88 -8.45 -14.62
CA ILE A 30 -2.80 -9.26 -13.40
C ILE A 30 -4.18 -9.42 -12.76
N GLU A 31 -4.91 -8.33 -12.52
CA GLU A 31 -6.24 -8.39 -11.92
C GLU A 31 -7.21 -9.20 -12.79
N LYS A 32 -7.18 -9.00 -14.11
CA LYS A 32 -7.99 -9.77 -15.05
C LYS A 32 -7.70 -11.26 -14.95
N THR A 33 -6.43 -11.64 -14.87
CA THR A 33 -6.00 -13.04 -14.77
C THR A 33 -6.46 -13.64 -13.44
N LEU A 34 -6.19 -12.96 -12.33
CA LEU A 34 -6.59 -13.42 -10.99
C LEU A 34 -8.10 -13.63 -10.90
N ILE A 35 -8.90 -12.65 -11.33
CA ILE A 35 -10.35 -12.69 -11.18
C ILE A 35 -10.98 -13.68 -12.16
N ASN A 36 -10.62 -13.66 -13.44
CA ASN A 36 -11.34 -14.44 -14.44
C ASN A 36 -10.83 -15.89 -14.58
N ASP A 37 -9.52 -16.10 -14.42
CA ASP A 37 -8.91 -17.40 -14.69
C ASP A 37 -8.76 -18.23 -13.41
N TYR A 38 -8.64 -17.57 -12.26
CA TYR A 38 -8.44 -18.21 -10.95
C TYR A 38 -9.60 -18.01 -9.97
N ASP A 39 -10.67 -17.32 -10.37
CA ASP A 39 -11.82 -16.99 -9.52
C ASP A 39 -11.40 -16.37 -8.18
N TRP A 40 -10.40 -15.48 -8.23
CA TRP A 40 -9.80 -14.90 -7.04
C TRP A 40 -10.78 -13.97 -6.32
N GLU A 41 -10.99 -14.22 -5.02
CA GLU A 41 -11.88 -13.41 -4.19
C GLU A 41 -11.30 -12.02 -3.90
N THR A 42 -12.10 -10.98 -4.14
CA THR A 42 -11.76 -9.60 -3.79
C THR A 42 -12.45 -9.16 -2.51
N SER A 43 -11.89 -8.14 -1.87
CA SER A 43 -12.49 -7.59 -0.66
C SER A 43 -13.67 -6.67 -0.99
N LYS A 44 -14.72 -6.68 -0.17
CA LYS A 44 -15.94 -5.87 -0.42
C LYS A 44 -15.78 -4.41 -0.02
N ASP A 45 -14.81 -4.11 0.83
CA ASP A 45 -14.59 -2.79 1.41
C ASP A 45 -13.53 -1.95 0.66
N THR A 46 -12.97 -2.49 -0.44
CA THR A 46 -12.05 -1.77 -1.31
C THR A 46 -12.14 -2.27 -2.75
N LYS A 47 -11.79 -1.42 -3.72
CA LYS A 47 -11.72 -1.80 -5.13
C LYS A 47 -10.34 -2.29 -5.57
N THR A 48 -9.31 -2.10 -4.74
CA THR A 48 -7.98 -2.57 -5.09
C THR A 48 -7.79 -4.03 -4.68
N SER A 49 -7.10 -4.80 -5.53
CA SER A 49 -6.60 -6.14 -5.20
C SER A 49 -5.38 -6.10 -4.26
N TRP A 50 -4.78 -4.93 -4.03
CA TRP A 50 -3.59 -4.77 -3.21
C TRP A 50 -3.91 -4.72 -1.72
N ARG A 51 -3.12 -5.48 -0.94
CA ARG A 51 -3.15 -5.44 0.54
C ARG A 51 -4.53 -5.76 1.12
N ILE A 52 -5.26 -6.63 0.43
CA ILE A 52 -6.44 -7.29 0.96
C ILE A 52 -5.97 -8.48 1.82
N GLY A 53 -6.48 -8.57 3.05
CA GLY A 53 -5.99 -9.52 4.04
C GLY A 53 -6.69 -9.32 5.39
N ASP A 54 -5.98 -9.58 6.48
CA ASP A 54 -6.48 -9.57 7.87
C ASP A 54 -6.83 -8.19 8.46
N GLY A 55 -6.79 -7.12 7.65
CA GLY A 55 -7.08 -5.76 8.07
C GLY A 55 -5.88 -4.98 8.63
N THR A 56 -4.69 -5.59 8.75
CA THR A 56 -3.46 -4.89 9.17
C THR A 56 -3.17 -3.68 8.27
N ALA A 57 -3.41 -3.83 6.96
CA ALA A 57 -3.21 -2.75 5.99
C ALA A 57 -4.15 -1.58 6.18
N ALA A 58 -5.43 -1.85 6.47
CA ALA A 58 -6.37 -0.81 6.82
C ALA A 58 -5.89 -0.03 8.06
N PHE A 59 -5.30 -0.73 9.04
CA PHE A 59 -4.79 -0.12 10.26
C PHE A 59 -3.61 0.84 10.06
N TYR A 60 -2.50 0.39 9.47
CA TYR A 60 -1.36 1.31 9.31
C TYR A 60 -1.67 2.41 8.30
N ASN A 61 -2.46 2.16 7.25
CA ASN A 61 -2.84 3.21 6.30
C ASN A 61 -3.77 4.25 6.94
N TYR A 62 -4.66 3.85 7.86
CA TYR A 62 -5.44 4.80 8.64
C TYR A 62 -4.55 5.73 9.48
N ILE A 63 -3.50 5.18 10.12
CA ILE A 63 -2.52 5.95 10.88
C ILE A 63 -1.75 6.90 9.95
N TYR A 64 -1.18 6.38 8.86
CA TYR A 64 -0.37 7.18 7.93
C TYR A 64 -1.19 8.30 7.29
N TYR A 65 -2.39 7.98 6.82
CA TYR A 65 -3.25 8.99 6.22
C TYR A 65 -3.63 10.05 7.23
N THR A 66 -4.08 9.63 8.42
CA THR A 66 -4.52 10.56 9.46
C THR A 66 -3.40 11.48 9.91
N ILE A 67 -2.22 10.93 10.21
CA ILE A 67 -1.10 11.67 10.83
C ILE A 67 -0.22 12.38 9.80
N ALA A 68 0.12 11.71 8.71
CA ALA A 68 1.09 12.17 7.72
C ALA A 68 0.47 12.65 6.39
N GLY A 69 -0.80 12.31 6.12
CA GLY A 69 -1.52 12.77 4.93
C GLY A 69 -1.27 11.95 3.66
N PHE A 70 -0.66 10.77 3.78
CA PHE A 70 -0.43 9.83 2.69
C PHE A 70 -0.40 8.39 3.22
N THR A 71 -0.50 7.40 2.34
CA THR A 71 -0.44 5.97 2.68
C THR A 71 0.55 5.21 1.79
N GLU A 72 0.59 3.88 1.91
CA GLU A 72 1.30 3.05 0.95
C GLU A 72 0.73 3.17 -0.49
N HIS A 73 -0.57 3.48 -0.63
CA HIS A 73 -1.21 3.66 -1.94
C HIS A 73 -0.56 4.83 -2.70
N ASP A 74 -0.28 5.95 -2.02
CA ASP A 74 0.44 7.08 -2.59
C ASP A 74 1.83 6.69 -3.10
N THR A 75 2.56 5.90 -2.31
CA THR A 75 3.88 5.39 -2.71
C THR A 75 3.78 4.47 -3.91
N PHE A 76 2.80 3.56 -3.91
CA PHE A 76 2.57 2.63 -5.01
C PHE A 76 2.22 3.36 -6.32
N ARG A 77 1.25 4.27 -6.28
CA ARG A 77 0.86 5.06 -7.48
C ARG A 77 2.00 5.96 -7.94
N SER A 78 2.80 6.52 -7.02
CA SER A 78 4.01 7.27 -7.36
C SER A 78 5.03 6.42 -8.13
N ASN A 79 5.20 5.15 -7.77
CA ASN A 79 6.06 4.23 -8.50
C ASN A 79 5.52 3.97 -9.92
N GLN A 80 4.22 3.69 -10.06
CA GLN A 80 3.60 3.47 -11.36
C GLN A 80 3.74 4.68 -12.31
N ILE A 81 3.67 5.91 -11.79
CA ILE A 81 3.95 7.11 -12.59
C ILE A 81 5.40 7.12 -13.07
N ARG A 82 6.37 6.81 -12.20
CA ARG A 82 7.81 6.85 -12.56
C ARG A 82 8.18 5.79 -13.59
N GLU A 83 7.55 4.63 -13.53
CA GLU A 83 7.72 3.56 -14.52
C GLU A 83 6.91 3.82 -15.82
N GLY A 84 6.07 4.85 -15.84
CA GLY A 84 5.27 5.22 -17.01
C GLY A 84 4.03 4.34 -17.23
N GLU A 85 3.61 3.59 -16.22
CA GLU A 85 2.47 2.66 -16.30
C GLU A 85 1.12 3.39 -16.28
N ILE A 86 1.01 4.47 -15.49
CA ILE A 86 -0.20 5.30 -15.42
C ILE A 86 0.12 6.79 -15.43
N SER A 87 -0.85 7.60 -15.83
CA SER A 87 -0.72 9.06 -15.75
C SER A 87 -0.84 9.56 -14.31
N ARG A 88 -0.25 10.73 -14.02
CA ARG A 88 -0.43 11.40 -12.71
C ARG A 88 -1.91 11.67 -12.38
N ALA A 89 -2.72 12.01 -13.38
CA ALA A 89 -4.13 12.30 -13.18
C ALA A 89 -4.92 11.04 -12.77
N GLU A 90 -4.63 9.91 -13.41
CA GLU A 90 -5.19 8.60 -13.05
C GLU A 90 -4.74 8.16 -11.65
N ALA A 91 -3.44 8.31 -11.36
CA ALA A 91 -2.89 8.01 -10.04
C ALA A 91 -3.58 8.78 -8.92
N LEU A 92 -3.79 10.10 -9.07
CA LEU A 92 -4.45 10.92 -8.05
C LEU A 92 -5.89 10.45 -7.79
N LYS A 93 -6.65 10.13 -8.85
CA LYS A 93 -7.99 9.57 -8.71
C LYS A 93 -8.00 8.25 -7.94
N LEU A 94 -7.04 7.35 -8.25
CA LEU A 94 -6.92 6.06 -7.58
C LEU A 94 -6.52 6.21 -6.11
N VAL A 95 -5.60 7.14 -5.79
CA VAL A 95 -5.19 7.42 -4.41
C VAL A 95 -6.38 7.96 -3.60
N GLU A 96 -7.15 8.90 -4.13
CA GLU A 96 -8.35 9.44 -3.47
C GLU A 96 -9.36 8.33 -3.12
N GLU A 97 -9.54 7.38 -4.02
CA GLU A 97 -10.43 6.24 -3.82
C GLU A 97 -9.86 5.20 -2.84
N ASN A 98 -8.58 4.85 -2.99
CA ASN A 98 -7.95 3.78 -2.21
C ASN A 98 -7.59 4.22 -0.78
N ASN A 99 -7.45 5.52 -0.52
CA ASN A 99 -7.19 6.06 0.82
C ASN A 99 -8.44 6.22 1.69
N LEU A 100 -9.62 5.86 1.19
CA LEU A 100 -10.83 5.87 2.01
C LEU A 100 -10.66 4.92 3.21
N PRO A 101 -10.97 5.36 4.44
CA PRO A 101 -10.84 4.52 5.63
C PRO A 101 -11.71 3.25 5.53
N ARG A 102 -11.07 2.10 5.68
CA ARG A 102 -11.73 0.78 5.68
C ARG A 102 -12.15 0.39 7.10
N TYR A 103 -13.19 1.05 7.62
CA TYR A 103 -13.62 0.89 9.03
C TYR A 103 -14.02 -0.54 9.40
N GLU A 104 -14.62 -1.29 8.48
CA GLU A 104 -14.98 -2.70 8.71
C GLU A 104 -13.73 -3.56 8.93
N SER A 105 -12.75 -3.48 8.02
CA SER A 105 -11.46 -4.16 8.18
C SER A 105 -10.73 -3.73 9.45
N LEU A 106 -10.76 -2.45 9.81
CA LEU A 106 -10.17 -1.95 11.07
C LEU A 106 -10.82 -2.60 12.30
N ALA A 107 -12.15 -2.65 12.32
CA ALA A 107 -12.91 -3.23 13.43
C ALA A 107 -12.64 -4.74 13.56
N GLN A 108 -12.65 -5.47 12.44
CA GLN A 108 -12.33 -6.91 12.42
C GLN A 108 -10.90 -7.17 12.88
N TYR A 109 -9.93 -6.38 12.42
CA TYR A 109 -8.54 -6.52 12.84
C TYR A 109 -8.37 -6.28 14.34
N PHE A 110 -9.00 -5.23 14.88
CA PHE A 110 -8.92 -4.92 16.31
C PHE A 110 -9.59 -5.97 17.19
N ASP A 111 -10.73 -6.52 16.76
CA ASP A 111 -11.37 -7.64 17.45
C ASP A 111 -10.43 -8.86 17.50
N LEU A 112 -9.81 -9.20 16.36
CA LEU A 112 -8.87 -10.32 16.24
C LEU A 112 -7.68 -10.22 17.22
N ILE A 113 -7.16 -9.01 17.43
CA ILE A 113 -5.99 -8.78 18.31
C ILE A 113 -6.36 -8.31 19.72
N GLY A 114 -7.64 -8.24 20.06
CA GLY A 114 -8.12 -7.85 21.40
C GLY A 114 -7.90 -6.37 21.74
N ILE A 115 -7.97 -5.48 20.74
CA ILE A 115 -7.88 -4.02 20.93
C ILE A 115 -9.28 -3.39 20.86
N GLU A 116 -9.55 -2.46 21.78
CA GLU A 116 -10.82 -1.72 21.80
C GLU A 116 -10.80 -0.60 20.74
N PHE A 117 -11.73 -0.68 19.78
CA PHE A 117 -11.75 0.14 18.58
C PHE A 117 -11.85 1.64 18.89
N ASP A 118 -12.78 2.07 19.74
CA ASP A 118 -12.99 3.48 20.01
C ASP A 118 -11.78 4.10 20.70
N LYS A 119 -11.17 3.39 21.65
CA LYS A 119 -9.93 3.84 22.29
C LYS A 119 -8.79 3.97 21.30
N ALA A 120 -8.57 3.00 20.42
CA ALA A 120 -7.51 3.05 19.42
C ALA A 120 -7.70 4.23 18.45
N ILE A 121 -8.89 4.37 17.88
CA ILE A 121 -9.22 5.45 16.94
C ILE A 121 -9.11 6.83 17.61
N LYS A 122 -9.58 6.98 18.86
CA LYS A 122 -9.41 8.23 19.62
C LYS A 122 -7.95 8.58 19.83
N ILE A 123 -7.09 7.60 20.16
CA ILE A 123 -5.65 7.84 20.32
C ILE A 123 -5.06 8.36 19.01
N ILE A 124 -5.30 7.67 17.89
CA ILE A 124 -4.78 8.02 16.56
C ILE A 124 -5.25 9.43 16.13
N ASN A 125 -6.53 9.73 16.34
CA ASN A 125 -7.12 11.02 15.98
C ASN A 125 -6.56 12.18 16.80
N ASN A 126 -6.15 11.94 18.04
CA ASN A 126 -5.54 12.96 18.91
C ASN A 126 -4.03 13.16 18.68
N VAL A 127 -3.35 12.28 17.92
CA VAL A 127 -1.95 12.52 17.55
C VAL A 127 -1.85 13.80 16.71
N PRO A 128 -0.92 14.74 17.02
CA PRO A 128 -0.70 15.93 16.20
C PRO A 128 -0.42 15.60 14.73
N LYS A 129 -1.08 16.30 13.81
CA LYS A 129 -0.98 16.03 12.38
C LYS A 129 0.27 16.67 11.80
N LEU A 130 1.11 15.89 11.12
CA LEU A 130 2.38 16.36 10.54
C LEU A 130 2.14 17.28 9.33
N TRP A 131 1.10 17.01 8.54
CA TRP A 131 0.75 17.79 7.36
C TRP A 131 0.20 19.20 7.68
N HIS A 132 -0.13 19.46 8.95
CA HIS A 132 -0.50 20.78 9.47
C HIS A 132 0.60 21.44 10.30
N GLN A 133 1.71 20.75 10.59
CA GLN A 133 2.81 21.32 11.32
C GLN A 133 3.60 22.25 10.39
N ASN A 134 3.79 23.49 10.83
CA ASN A 134 4.49 24.53 10.09
C ASN A 134 5.90 24.02 9.71
N PRO A 135 6.28 23.95 8.42
CA PRO A 135 7.59 23.47 7.99
C PRO A 135 8.68 24.54 8.24
N ARG A 136 8.74 25.07 9.47
CA ARG A 136 9.81 25.97 9.89
C ARG A 136 11.02 25.15 10.30
N TYR A 137 11.69 24.63 9.28
CA TYR A 137 13.15 24.49 9.22
C TYR A 137 13.58 24.76 7.78
#